data_AF-A0A3A2ZF97-F1
#
_entry.id   AF-A0A3A2ZF97-F1
#
_cell.length_a   1.000
_cell.length_b   1.000
_cell.length_c   1.000
_cell.angle_alpha   90.00
_cell.angle_beta   90.00
_cell.angle_gamma   90.00
#
_symmetry.space_group_name_H-M   'P 1'
#
loop_
_entity.id
_entity.type
_entity.pdbx_description
1 polymer ?
#
loop_
_entity_poly.entity_id
_entity_poly.type
_entity_poly.pdbx_seq_one_letter_code
_entity_poly.pdbx_strand_id
1 'polypeptide(L)'
;MYPIVDIEKVTNQANLLYTFVEAATRTGFAQRVLPGADGLQDDDTNLLKMILATTLVVEGSGKSELGQQLFLNVKPVVESKLWEPLDIKTIQLLGLV
;
A
#
# COMPACT_ATOMS: atom_id res chain seq x y z
N MET A 1 7.60 0.23 15.96
CA MET A 1 7.70 1.53 15.27
C MET A 1 8.54 1.33 14.03
N TYR A 2 8.02 1.67 12.84
CA TYR A 2 8.82 1.66 11.62
C TYR A 2 9.67 2.94 11.60
N PRO A 3 11.00 2.88 11.77
CA PRO A 3 11.84 4.07 11.94
C PRO A 3 11.92 4.95 10.68
N ILE A 4 11.42 4.43 9.55
CA ILE A 4 11.46 5.07 8.24
C ILE A 4 10.14 5.73 7.86
N VAL A 5 9.07 5.59 8.67
CA VAL A 5 7.73 6.12 8.33
C VAL A 5 7.16 6.95 9.47
N ASP A 6 6.56 8.08 9.11
CA ASP A 6 5.87 8.98 10.03
C ASP A 6 4.42 8.48 10.26
N ILE A 7 4.11 8.09 11.49
CA ILE A 7 2.82 7.47 11.82
C ILE A 7 1.64 8.41 11.59
N GLU A 8 1.80 9.71 11.82
CA GLU A 8 0.72 10.68 11.62
C GLU A 8 0.38 10.79 10.14
N LYS A 9 1.40 10.79 9.27
CA LYS A 9 1.23 10.79 7.82
C LYS A 9 0.56 9.52 7.33
N VAL A 10 0.97 8.36 7.85
CA VAL A 10 0.37 7.06 7.50
C VAL A 10 -1.10 7.02 7.91
N THR A 11 -1.45 7.49 9.11
CA THR A 11 -2.84 7.54 9.57
C THR A 11 -3.69 8.47 8.70
N ASN A 12 -3.17 9.64 8.34
CA ASN A 12 -3.86 10.57 7.45
C ASN A 12 -4.10 9.95 6.06
N GLN A 13 -3.09 9.26 5.50
CA GLN A 13 -3.23 8.58 4.21
C GLN A 13 -4.26 7.45 4.27
N ALA A 14 -4.28 6.68 5.34
CA ALA A 14 -5.28 5.63 5.55
C ALA A 14 -6.71 6.20 5.61
N ASN A 15 -6.89 7.34 6.30
CA ASN A 15 -8.18 8.02 6.37
C ASN A 15 -8.64 8.53 4.99
N LEU A 16 -7.73 9.14 4.22
CA LEU A 16 -8.03 9.58 2.85
C LEU A 16 -8.45 8.41 1.95
N LEU A 17 -7.70 7.30 2.00
CA LEU A 17 -8.02 6.10 1.25
C LEU A 17 -9.38 5.52 1.66
N TYR A 18 -9.67 5.49 2.96
CA TYR A 18 -10.96 5.03 3.47
C TYR A 18 -12.11 5.90 2.94
N THR A 19 -12.01 7.22 3.05
CA THR A 19 -13.02 8.16 2.53
C THR A 19 -13.20 8.01 1.02
N PHE A 20 -12.11 7.83 0.27
CA PHE A 20 -12.17 7.59 -1.17
C PHE A 20 -12.92 6.31 -1.51
N VAL A 21 -12.59 5.19 -0.85
CA VAL A 21 -13.26 3.89 -1.05
C VAL A 21 -14.73 3.97 -0.63
N GLU A 22 -15.05 4.65 0.47
CA GLU A 22 -16.42 4.88 0.93
C GLU A 22 -17.23 5.70 -0.10
N ALA A 23 -16.66 6.77 -0.62
CA ALA A 23 -17.31 7.59 -1.66
C ALA A 23 -17.50 6.79 -2.96
N ALA A 24 -16.49 6.05 -3.41
CA ALA A 24 -16.54 5.24 -4.62
C ALA A 24 -17.57 4.09 -4.51
N THR A 25 -17.71 3.49 -3.33
CA THR A 25 -18.72 2.45 -3.07
C THR A 25 -20.14 3.02 -3.04
N ARG A 26 -20.36 4.19 -2.41
CA ARG A 26 -21.68 4.86 -2.40
C ARG A 26 -22.15 5.31 -3.77
N THR A 27 -21.22 5.72 -4.62
CA THR A 27 -21.52 6.26 -5.95
C THR A 27 -21.57 5.19 -7.04
N GLY A 28 -21.29 3.92 -6.70
CA GLY A 28 -21.28 2.80 -7.64
C GLY A 28 -20.06 2.74 -8.57
N PHE A 29 -19.09 3.64 -8.39
CA PHE A 29 -17.83 3.65 -9.15
C PHE A 29 -16.85 2.56 -8.70
N ALA A 30 -16.96 2.08 -7.45
CA ALA A 30 -16.22 0.91 -6.99
C ALA A 30 -16.96 -0.39 -7.35
N GLN A 31 -16.98 -0.74 -8.63
CA GLN A 31 -17.33 -2.11 -9.00
C GLN A 31 -16.21 -3.03 -8.53
N ARG A 32 -16.53 -3.98 -7.62
CA ARG A 32 -15.58 -4.98 -7.07
C ARG A 32 -14.81 -5.79 -8.14
N VAL A 33 -15.23 -5.71 -9.41
CA VAL A 33 -14.71 -6.49 -10.53
C VAL A 33 -13.85 -5.65 -11.50
N LEU A 34 -13.93 -4.31 -11.44
CA LEU A 34 -13.15 -3.40 -12.28
C LEU A 34 -12.65 -2.24 -11.43
N PRO A 35 -11.49 -2.38 -10.75
CA PRO A 35 -10.79 -1.20 -10.28
C PRO A 35 -10.56 -0.30 -11.50
N GLY A 36 -11.00 0.97 -11.43
CA GLY A 36 -10.75 1.94 -12.48
C GLY A 36 -9.25 2.04 -12.83
N ALA A 37 -8.94 2.61 -14.00
CA ALA A 37 -7.61 2.55 -14.62
C ALA A 37 -6.41 2.96 -13.73
N ASP A 38 -6.64 3.73 -12.66
CA ASP A 38 -5.64 4.05 -11.63
C ASP A 38 -5.88 3.24 -10.35
N GLY A 39 -5.66 1.93 -10.44
CA GLY A 39 -6.00 0.96 -9.40
C GLY A 39 -5.15 1.08 -8.13
N LEU A 40 -5.34 2.13 -7.31
CA LEU A 40 -4.73 2.28 -5.98
C LEU A 40 -3.23 1.90 -5.97
N GLN A 41 -2.53 2.32 -7.02
CA GLN A 41 -1.13 1.97 -7.30
C GLN A 41 -0.20 3.18 -7.13
N ASP A 42 -0.70 4.29 -6.59
CA ASP A 42 0.15 5.41 -6.19
C ASP A 42 1.10 5.01 -5.06
N ASP A 43 2.20 5.74 -4.94
CA ASP A 43 3.28 5.44 -4.01
C ASP A 43 2.82 5.41 -2.54
N ASP A 44 1.90 6.29 -2.17
CA ASP A 44 1.42 6.38 -0.79
C ASP A 44 0.50 5.20 -0.46
N THR A 45 -0.33 4.76 -1.41
CA THR A 45 -1.13 3.54 -1.25
C THR A 45 -0.27 2.28 -1.27
N ASN A 46 0.78 2.20 -2.09
CA ASN A 46 1.71 1.07 -2.10
C ASN A 46 2.51 0.99 -0.79
N LEU A 47 2.94 2.12 -0.24
CA LEU A 47 3.55 2.19 1.08
C LEU A 47 2.60 1.65 2.16
N LEU A 48 1.33 2.07 2.13
CA LEU A 48 0.31 1.59 3.08
C LEU A 48 0.07 0.07 2.95
N LYS A 49 -0.01 -0.46 1.73
CA LYS A 49 -0.11 -1.90 1.47
C LYS A 49 1.07 -2.67 2.05
N MET A 50 2.29 -2.16 1.93
CA MET A 50 3.49 -2.79 2.51
C MET A 50 3.47 -2.76 4.04
N ILE A 51 3.11 -1.63 4.65
CA ILE A 51 2.96 -1.53 6.11
C ILE A 51 1.95 -2.56 6.62
N LEU A 52 0.80 -2.68 5.96
CA LEU A 52 -0.22 -3.67 6.29
C LEU A 52 0.27 -5.10 6.06
N ALA A 53 0.96 -5.37 4.94
CA ALA A 53 1.52 -6.68 4.65
C ALA A 53 2.48 -7.15 5.76
N THR A 54 3.43 -6.30 6.15
CA THR A 54 4.37 -6.60 7.23
C THR A 54 3.64 -6.78 8.57
N THR A 55 2.68 -5.92 8.89
CA THR A 55 1.89 -6.01 10.14
C THR A 55 1.16 -7.34 10.23
N LEU A 56 0.46 -7.73 9.16
CA LEU A 56 -0.29 -8.97 9.09
C LEU A 56 0.59 -10.20 9.21
N VAL A 57 1.80 -10.18 8.63
CA VAL A 57 2.76 -11.28 8.76
C VAL A 57 3.29 -11.36 10.18
N VAL A 58 3.61 -10.23 10.82
CA VAL A 58 4.09 -10.18 12.21
C VAL A 58 3.01 -10.68 13.17
N GLU A 59 1.78 -10.21 13.04
CA GLU A 59 0.63 -10.65 13.85
C GLU A 59 0.29 -12.13 13.60
N GLY A 60 0.39 -12.56 12.34
CA GLY A 60 0.18 -13.94 11.91
C GLY A 60 1.31 -14.91 12.27
N SER A 61 2.29 -14.51 13.10
CA SER A 61 3.46 -15.35 13.44
C SER A 61 4.21 -15.87 12.20
N GLY A 62 4.38 -15.01 11.20
CA GLY A 62 4.99 -15.35 9.91
C GLY A 62 4.00 -15.86 8.85
N LYS A 63 2.71 -16.00 9.17
CA LYS A 63 1.70 -16.56 8.26
C LYS A 63 0.52 -15.60 8.07
N SER A 64 0.47 -14.99 6.90
CA SER A 64 -0.71 -14.26 6.43
C SER A 64 -0.85 -14.35 4.93
N GLU A 65 -1.91 -15.01 4.46
CA GLU A 65 -2.22 -15.10 3.04
C GLU A 65 -2.52 -13.72 2.46
N LEU A 66 -3.31 -12.91 3.17
CA LEU A 66 -3.63 -11.55 2.76
C LEU A 66 -2.37 -10.65 2.78
N GLY A 67 -1.51 -10.80 3.79
CA GLY A 67 -0.23 -10.10 3.85
C GLY A 67 0.67 -10.46 2.66
N GLN A 68 0.74 -11.75 2.29
CA GLN A 68 1.48 -12.19 1.11
C GLN A 68 0.88 -11.65 -0.20
N GLN A 69 -0.45 -11.64 -0.33
CA GLN A 69 -1.12 -11.09 -1.52
C GLN A 69 -0.86 -9.58 -1.66
N LEU A 70 -0.90 -8.82 -0.57
CA LEU A 70 -0.56 -7.40 -0.56
C LEU A 70 0.90 -7.16 -1.00
N PHE A 71 1.84 -7.95 -0.45
CA PHE A 71 3.24 -7.88 -0.85
C PHE A 71 3.43 -8.17 -2.34
N LEU A 72 2.84 -9.27 -2.84
CA LEU A 72 2.94 -9.67 -4.24
C LEU A 72 2.32 -8.64 -5.20
N ASN A 73 1.30 -7.90 -4.74
CA ASN A 73 0.72 -6.80 -5.51
C ASN A 73 1.68 -5.61 -5.67
N VAL A 74 2.44 -5.27 -4.63
CA VAL A 74 3.34 -4.12 -4.62
C VAL A 74 4.72 -4.44 -5.21
N LYS A 75 5.19 -5.69 -5.06
CA LYS A 75 6.48 -6.16 -5.56
C LYS A 75 6.84 -5.69 -6.98
N PRO A 76 6.00 -5.86 -8.02
CA PRO A 76 6.36 -5.43 -9.37
C PRO A 76 6.54 -3.91 -9.50
N VAL A 77 5.82 -3.12 -8.69
CA VAL A 77 5.96 -1.65 -8.65
C VAL A 77 7.29 -1.25 -8.00
N VAL A 78 7.70 -1.97 -6.96
CA VAL A 78 9.03 -1.75 -6.34
C VAL A 78 10.14 -2.09 -7.33
N GLU A 79 10.01 -3.23 -8.01
CA GLU A 79 10.99 -3.72 -8.99
C GLU A 79 11.15 -2.76 -10.17
N SER A 80 10.07 -2.10 -10.62
CA SER A 80 10.16 -1.08 -11.68
C SER A 80 10.86 0.18 -11.19
N LYS A 81 10.61 0.62 -9.95
CA LYS A 81 11.22 1.82 -9.36
C LYS A 81 12.74 1.72 -9.17
N LEU A 82 13.32 0.52 -9.12
CA LEU A 82 14.77 0.33 -9.09
C LEU A 82 15.50 0.94 -10.30
N TRP A 83 14.79 1.12 -11.41
CA TRP A 83 15.32 1.67 -12.66
C TRP A 83 15.03 3.16 -12.84
N GLU A 84 14.27 3.76 -11.92
CA GLU A 84 13.85 5.16 -11.96
C GLU A 84 14.70 6.02 -11.01
N PRO A 85 14.71 7.36 -11.17
CA PRO A 85 15.33 8.26 -10.21
C PRO A 85 14.77 8.05 -8.80
N LEU A 86 15.65 7.84 -7.83
CA LEU A 86 15.29 7.59 -6.44
C LEU A 86 14.72 8.85 -5.77
N ASP A 87 13.58 8.69 -5.12
CA ASP A 87 13.02 9.66 -4.18
C ASP A 87 12.90 9.05 -2.77
N ILE A 88 12.55 9.87 -1.79
CA ILE A 88 12.44 9.44 -0.39
C ILE A 88 11.39 8.33 -0.24
N LYS A 89 10.28 8.39 -0.99
CA LYS A 89 9.22 7.39 -0.94
C LYS A 89 9.70 6.04 -1.47
N THR A 90 10.48 6.03 -2.55
CA THR A 90 11.10 4.82 -3.10
C THR A 90 12.07 4.20 -2.10
N ILE A 91 12.87 5.01 -1.40
CA ILE A 91 13.77 4.51 -0.34
C ILE A 91 12.97 3.87 0.81
N GLN A 92 11.88 4.50 1.25
CA GLN A 92 10.99 3.94 2.28
C GLN A 92 10.36 2.62 1.83
N LEU A 93 9.89 2.57 0.58
CA LEU A 93 9.31 1.37 -0.02
C LEU A 93 10.32 0.22 -0.08
N LEU A 94 11.55 0.51 -0.55
CA LEU A 94 12.64 -0.46 -0.61
C LEU A 94 13.08 -0.96 0.78
N GLY A 95 13.04 -0.09 1.79
CA GLY A 95 13.34 -0.47 3.17
C GLY A 95 12.30 -1.39 3.83
N LEU A 96 11.12 -1.54 3.23
CA LEU A 96 10.03 -2.40 3.72
C LEU A 96 9.91 -3.74 2.98
N VAL A 97 10.65 -3.93 1.87
CA VAL A 97 10.67 -5.16 1.07
C VAL A 97 11.56 -6.24 1.67
#